data_AF-A0AB38Y3W6-F1
#
_entry.id   AF-A0AB38Y3W6-F1
#
_cell.length_a   1.000
_cell.length_b   1.000
_cell.length_c   1.000
_cell.angle_alpha   90.00
_cell.angle_beta   90.00
_cell.angle_gamma   90.00
#
_symmetry.space_group_name_H-M   'P 1'
#
loop_
_entity.id
_entity.type
_entity.pdbx_description
1 polymer ?
#
loop_
_entity_poly.entity_id
_entity_poly.type
_entity_poly.pdbx_seq_one_letter_code
_entity_poly.pdbx_strand_id
1 'polypeptide(L)'
;MLKTSGLLFTLNSDGSAEIGYEDYDVEIFNGADYEVMYYLDENNFELLLDSIGISKKDKIKNHLIREFDKNFDSNKFENFCNEKNIKFRRNIHIG
;
A
#
# COMPACT_ATOMS: atom_id res chain seq x y z
N MET A 1 7.87 7.40 -18.88
CA MET A 1 7.09 7.53 -17.64
C MET A 1 6.67 6.11 -17.29
N LEU A 2 7.01 5.62 -16.10
CA LEU A 2 6.61 4.27 -15.69
C LEU A 2 5.07 4.20 -15.72
N LYS A 3 4.52 3.15 -16.34
CA LYS A 3 3.07 2.91 -16.30
C LYS A 3 2.80 2.19 -14.98
N THR A 4 1.88 2.71 -14.19
CA THR A 4 1.59 2.16 -12.87
C THR A 4 0.10 2.22 -12.60
N SER A 5 -0.43 1.27 -11.83
CA SER A 5 -1.79 1.28 -11.31
C SER A 5 -2.04 2.47 -10.38
N GLY A 6 -0.96 2.99 -9.79
CA GLY A 6 -1.01 3.80 -8.57
C GLY A 6 -1.54 3.01 -7.39
N LEU A 7 -2.01 3.71 -6.35
CA LEU A 7 -2.46 3.07 -5.10
C LEU A 7 -3.61 2.06 -5.33
N LEU A 8 -3.26 0.78 -5.17
CA LEU A 8 -4.18 -0.32 -4.94
C LEU A 8 -4.55 -0.35 -3.45
N PHE A 9 -5.84 -0.48 -3.15
CA PHE A 9 -6.34 -0.51 -1.79
C PHE A 9 -7.62 -1.34 -1.70
N THR A 10 -7.60 -2.32 -0.82
CA THR A 10 -8.74 -3.16 -0.46
C THR A 10 -8.89 -3.19 1.06
N LEU A 11 -10.10 -2.91 1.56
CA LEU A 11 -10.47 -3.12 2.95
C LEU A 11 -11.31 -4.38 3.05
N ASN A 12 -10.83 -5.38 3.77
CA ASN A 12 -11.51 -6.64 3.96
C ASN A 12 -12.58 -6.53 5.05
N SER A 13 -13.54 -7.45 5.03
CA SER A 13 -14.65 -7.48 5.99
C SER A 13 -14.23 -7.78 7.43
N ASP A 14 -13.08 -8.40 7.62
CA ASP A 14 -12.48 -8.70 8.92
C ASP A 14 -11.64 -7.53 9.48
N GLY A 15 -11.64 -6.37 8.80
CA GLY A 15 -10.89 -5.20 9.19
C GLY A 15 -9.42 -5.20 8.73
N SER A 16 -8.92 -6.31 8.17
CA SER A 16 -7.61 -6.34 7.50
C SER A 16 -7.63 -5.51 6.22
N ALA A 17 -6.45 -5.14 5.73
CA ALA A 17 -6.32 -4.38 4.50
C ALA A 17 -5.15 -4.83 3.64
N GLU A 18 -5.33 -4.66 2.34
CA GLU A 18 -4.30 -4.84 1.33
C GLU A 18 -4.03 -3.49 0.67
N ILE A 19 -2.75 -3.12 0.61
CA ILE A 19 -2.26 -1.85 0.05
C ILE A 19 -1.14 -2.20 -0.91
N GLY A 20 -1.07 -1.59 -2.08
CA GLY A 20 -0.01 -1.93 -3.03
C GLY A 20 -0.02 -1.11 -4.30
N TYR A 21 0.71 -1.62 -5.28
CA TYR A 21 0.82 -1.06 -6.63
C TYR A 21 1.28 -2.13 -7.62
N GLU A 22 1.04 -1.86 -8.89
CA GLU A 22 1.51 -2.65 -10.01
C GLU A 22 2.15 -1.72 -11.04
N ASP A 23 3.39 -2.00 -11.40
CA ASP A 23 4.11 -1.33 -12.47
C ASP A 23 4.06 -2.20 -13.73
N TYR A 24 3.60 -1.63 -14.85
CA TYR A 24 3.37 -2.34 -16.10
C TYR A 24 4.54 -2.26 -17.06
N ASP A 25 4.73 -3.31 -17.88
CA ASP A 25 5.73 -3.39 -18.95
C ASP A 25 7.18 -3.10 -18.46
N VAL A 26 7.59 -3.66 -17.31
CA VAL A 26 8.86 -3.31 -16.67
C VAL A 26 10.05 -3.91 -17.44
N GLU A 27 10.88 -3.05 -18.02
CA GLU A 27 11.98 -3.43 -18.93
C GLU A 27 12.97 -4.42 -18.29
N ILE A 28 13.35 -4.22 -17.02
CA ILE A 28 14.29 -5.10 -16.32
C ILE A 28 13.73 -6.51 -16.08
N PHE A 29 12.41 -6.67 -16.20
CA PHE A 29 11.69 -7.93 -16.12
C PHE A 29 11.21 -8.40 -17.51
N ASN A 30 11.88 -7.97 -18.58
CA ASN A 30 11.56 -8.29 -19.98
C ASN A 30 10.14 -7.89 -20.40
N GLY A 31 9.62 -6.80 -19.82
CA GLY A 31 8.27 -6.32 -20.10
C GLY A 31 7.16 -7.04 -19.30
N ALA A 32 7.52 -7.82 -18.28
CA ALA A 32 6.53 -8.33 -17.31
C ALA A 32 6.04 -7.23 -16.38
N ASP A 33 4.89 -7.46 -15.76
CA ASP A 33 4.35 -6.57 -14.74
C ASP A 33 5.01 -6.88 -13.39
N TYR A 34 5.15 -5.85 -12.56
CA TYR A 34 5.75 -5.93 -11.23
C TYR A 34 4.72 -5.45 -10.20
N GLU A 35 4.15 -6.39 -9.45
CA GLU A 35 3.13 -6.14 -8.44
C GLU A 35 3.72 -6.29 -7.04
N VAL A 36 3.45 -5.31 -6.17
CA VAL A 36 3.80 -5.37 -4.75
C VAL A 36 2.56 -5.13 -3.91
N MET A 37 2.23 -6.11 -3.05
CA MET A 37 1.11 -6.05 -2.14
C MET A 37 1.56 -6.18 -0.68
N TYR A 38 1.02 -5.33 0.17
CA TYR A 38 1.22 -5.28 1.60
C TYR A 38 -0.07 -5.66 2.30
N TYR A 39 -0.03 -6.76 3.05
CA TYR A 39 -1.14 -7.21 3.87
C TYR A 39 -0.94 -6.76 5.32
N LEU A 40 -1.92 -6.03 5.85
CA LEU A 40 -2.00 -5.65 7.26
C LEU A 40 -3.20 -6.38 7.89
N ASP A 41 -3.00 -6.99 9.06
CA ASP A 41 -4.13 -7.46 9.86
C ASP A 41 -4.93 -6.27 10.43
N GLU A 42 -6.08 -6.56 11.03
CA GLU A 42 -6.97 -5.55 11.62
C GLU A 42 -6.24 -4.59 12.57
N ASN A 43 -5.44 -5.12 13.49
CA ASN A 43 -4.73 -4.31 14.49
C ASN A 43 -3.69 -3.38 13.85
N ASN A 44 -2.90 -3.90 12.92
CA ASN A 44 -1.87 -3.11 12.25
C ASN A 44 -2.46 -2.09 11.29
N PHE A 45 -3.60 -2.41 10.67
CA PHE A 45 -4.32 -1.45 9.85
C PHE A 45 -4.96 -0.35 10.70
N GLU A 46 -5.55 -0.67 11.85
CA GLU A 46 -6.05 0.35 12.79
C GLU A 46 -4.93 1.28 13.26
N LEU A 47 -3.78 0.73 13.64
CA LEU A 47 -2.60 1.52 14.01
C LEU A 47 -2.10 2.42 12.87
N LEU A 48 -2.18 1.95 11.62
CA LEU A 48 -1.87 2.77 10.44
C LEU A 48 -2.83 3.96 10.36
N LEU A 49 -4.15 3.71 10.44
CA LEU A 49 -5.18 4.75 10.36
C LEU A 49 -5.04 5.79 11.48
N ASP A 50 -4.78 5.35 12.71
CA ASP A 50 -4.53 6.22 13.85
C ASP A 50 -3.27 7.07 13.66
N SER A 51 -2.19 6.46 13.16
CA SER A 51 -0.92 7.13 12.94
C SER A 51 -0.98 8.22 11.86
N ILE A 52 -1.86 8.05 10.86
CA ILE A 52 -2.14 9.06 9.82
C ILE A 52 -3.30 10.00 10.17
N GLY A 53 -3.90 9.85 11.36
CA GLY A 53 -4.91 10.75 11.91
C GLY A 53 -6.29 10.61 11.28
N ILE A 54 -6.70 9.42 10.84
CA ILE A 54 -8.03 9.17 10.28
C ILE A 54 -9.02 8.83 11.39
N SER A 55 -10.03 9.70 11.56
CA SER A 55 -11.15 9.46 12.47
C SER A 55 -12.44 8.98 11.78
N LYS A 56 -12.48 8.97 10.44
CA LYS A 56 -13.66 8.56 9.65
C LYS A 56 -13.26 7.69 8.45
N LYS A 57 -13.86 6.50 8.36
CA LYS A 57 -13.55 5.47 7.34
C LYS A 57 -13.83 5.91 5.89
N ASP A 58 -14.70 6.90 5.66
CA ASP A 58 -15.14 7.30 4.31
C ASP A 58 -14.06 7.94 3.41
N LYS A 59 -12.84 8.16 3.91
CA LYS A 59 -11.76 8.82 3.15
C LYS A 59 -10.42 8.10 3.19
N ILE A 60 -10.36 6.86 3.66
CA ILE A 60 -9.09 6.15 3.86
C ILE A 60 -8.17 6.23 2.64
N LYS A 61 -8.68 5.87 1.44
CA LYS A 61 -7.87 5.92 0.21
C LYS A 61 -7.27 7.30 -0.07
N ASN A 62 -8.01 8.39 0.18
CA ASN A 62 -7.51 9.75 -0.04
C ASN A 62 -6.41 10.14 0.96
N HIS A 63 -6.54 9.69 2.21
CA HIS A 63 -5.50 9.89 3.21
C HIS A 63 -4.25 9.08 2.87
N LEU A 64 -4.40 7.82 2.44
CA LEU A 64 -3.29 7.00 1.95
C LEU A 64 -2.58 7.65 0.76
N ILE A 65 -3.33 8.18 -0.23
CA ILE A 65 -2.74 8.91 -1.37
C ILE A 65 -2.01 10.18 -0.91
N ARG A 66 -2.58 10.93 0.06
CA ARG A 66 -1.93 12.13 0.59
C ARG A 66 -0.62 11.79 1.31
N GLU A 67 -0.61 10.69 2.05
CA GLU A 67 0.53 10.29 2.85
C GLU A 67 1.59 9.58 2.00
N PHE A 68 1.20 8.71 1.08
CA PHE A 68 2.10 7.80 0.34
C PHE A 68 2.12 8.05 -1.16
N ASP A 69 1.64 9.20 -1.64
CA ASP A 69 1.53 9.54 -3.07
C ASP A 69 0.46 8.75 -3.85
N LYS A 70 -0.05 9.35 -4.93
CA LYS A 70 -1.04 8.71 -5.83
C LYS A 70 -0.48 7.48 -6.52
N ASN A 71 0.83 7.47 -6.79
CA ASN A 71 1.54 6.38 -7.43
C ASN A 71 2.06 5.35 -6.41
N PHE A 72 1.76 5.57 -5.11
CA PHE A 72 2.17 4.75 -3.99
C PHE A 72 3.70 4.55 -3.88
N ASP A 73 4.34 5.48 -3.17
CA ASP A 73 5.73 5.39 -2.73
C ASP A 73 5.88 4.31 -1.65
N SER A 74 6.19 3.09 -2.11
CA SER A 74 6.37 1.91 -1.26
C SER A 74 7.51 2.07 -0.26
N ASN A 75 8.59 2.78 -0.60
CA ASN A 75 9.68 3.07 0.33
C ASN A 75 9.21 3.97 1.48
N LYS A 76 8.43 5.01 1.15
CA LYS A 76 7.84 5.88 2.16
C LYS A 76 6.87 5.12 3.06
N PHE A 77 6.03 4.25 2.49
CA PHE A 77 5.11 3.40 3.23
C PHE A 77 5.85 2.44 4.19
N GLU A 78 6.86 1.72 3.71
CA GLU A 78 7.65 0.79 4.53
C GLU A 78 8.39 1.50 5.66
N ASN A 79 9.01 2.65 5.38
CA ASN A 79 9.67 3.47 6.41
C ASN A 79 8.69 3.95 7.47
N PHE A 80 7.53 4.46 7.05
CA PHE A 80 6.48 4.89 7.97
C PHE A 80 6.03 3.73 8.88
N CYS A 81 5.77 2.55 8.30
CA CYS A 81 5.36 1.39 9.08
C CYS A 81 6.43 0.97 10.09
N ASN A 82 7.70 0.96 9.68
CA ASN A 82 8.82 0.66 10.57
C ASN A 82 8.93 1.65 11.73
N GLU A 83 8.82 2.96 11.46
CA GLU A 83 8.86 4.02 12.49
C GLU A 83 7.71 3.90 13.50
N LYS A 84 6.55 3.42 13.06
CA LYS A 84 5.35 3.25 13.88
C LYS A 84 5.21 1.85 14.48
N ASN A 85 6.16 0.95 14.26
CA ASN A 85 6.09 -0.47 14.65
C ASN A 85 4.85 -1.19 14.07
N ILE A 86 4.38 -0.77 12.90
CA ILE A 86 3.28 -1.41 12.17
C ILE A 86 3.86 -2.58 11.38
N LYS A 87 3.30 -3.77 11.60
CA LYS A 87 3.71 -5.00 10.92
C LYS A 87 2.84 -5.24 9.70
N PHE A 88 3.46 -5.77 8.66
CA PHE A 88 2.80 -6.18 7.43
C PHE A 88 3.48 -7.41 6.84
N ARG A 89 2.76 -8.15 5.99
CA ARG A 89 3.35 -9.15 5.10
C ARG A 89 3.46 -8.57 3.70
N ARG A 90 4.65 -8.56 3.13
CA ARG A 90 4.90 -8.15 1.75
C ARG A 90 4.87 -9.35 0.81
N ASN A 91 4.16 -9.23 -0.30
CA ASN A 91 4.19 -10.16 -1.42
C ASN A 91 4.64 -9.42 -2.68
N ILE A 92 5.49 -10.05 -3.48
CA ILE A 92 5.96 -9.52 -4.76
C ILE A 92 5.63 -10.55 -5.83
N HIS A 93 4.95 -10.11 -6.89
CA HIS A 93 4.65 -10.92 -8.06
C HIS A 93 5.27 -10.27 -9.29
N ILE A 94 5.87 -11.10 -10.15
CA ILE A 94 6.41 -10.72 -11.45
C ILE A 94 5.75 -11.66 -12.45
N GLY A 95 4.97 -11.14 -13.39
CA GLY A 95 4.09 -11.95 -14.23
C GLY A 95 3.60 -11.24 -15.48
#